data_AF-A0A7W0L8W8-F1
#
_entry.id   AF-A0A7W0L8W8-F1
#
_cell.length_a   1.000
_cell.length_b   1.000
_cell.length_c   1.000
_cell.angle_alpha   90.00
_cell.angle_beta   90.00
_cell.angle_gamma   90.00
#
_symmetry.space_group_name_H-M   'P 1'
#
loop_
_entity.id
_entity.type
_entity.pdbx_description
1 polymer ?
#
loop_
_entity_poly.entity_id
_entity_poly.type
_entity_poly.pdbx_seq_one_letter_code
_entity_poly.pdbx_strand_id
1 'polypeptide(L)' 'MGVLAYPGCFASEVFGVPDLLTIASHVARAAGGVDAPYHVSIVSPRRRVAASGGAPIAVTSLREVDTLIV' A
#
# COMPACT_ATOMS: atom_id res chain seq x y z
N MET A 1 4.81 -4.45 5.48
CA MET A 1 3.63 -3.59 5.69
C MET A 1 2.50 -3.98 4.74
N GLY A 2 1.26 -4.01 5.22
CA GLY A 2 0.06 -4.23 4.41
C GLY A 2 -0.88 -3.04 4.45
N VAL A 3 -1.49 -2.68 3.32
CA VAL A 3 -2.58 -1.69 3.24
C VAL A 3 -3.86 -2.42 2.87
N LEU A 4 -4.87 -2.38 3.72
CA LEU A 4 -6.13 -3.10 3.49
C LEU A 4 -6.97 -2.37 2.44
N ALA A 5 -7.21 -3.01 1.31
CA ALA A 5 -8.22 -2.56 0.35
C ALA A 5 -9.54 -3.30 0.62
N TYR A 6 -10.63 -2.54 0.77
CA TYR A 6 -11.99 -3.03 0.98
C TYR A 6 -12.99 -2.29 0.08
N PRO A 7 -14.15 -2.89 -0.24
CA PRO A 7 -15.13 -2.24 -1.12
C PRO A 7 -15.55 -0.87 -0.61
N GLY A 8 -15.50 0.14 -1.48
CA GLY A 8 -15.86 1.51 -1.15
C GLY A 8 -14.78 2.29 -0.40
N CYS A 9 -13.58 1.74 -0.17
CA CYS A 9 -12.44 2.50 0.34
C CYS A 9 -12.06 3.63 -0.63
N PHE A 10 -11.42 4.70 -0.14
CA PHE A 10 -10.86 5.72 -1.03
C PHE A 10 -9.53 5.23 -1.62
N ALA A 11 -9.43 5.22 -2.94
CA ALA A 11 -8.19 4.82 -3.60
C ALA A 11 -7.00 5.67 -3.17
N SER A 12 -7.21 6.97 -2.95
CA SER A 12 -6.17 7.90 -2.47
C SER A 12 -5.59 7.52 -1.11
N GLU A 13 -6.39 6.95 -0.21
CA GLU A 13 -5.90 6.50 1.10
C GLU A 13 -5.09 5.20 0.95
N VAL A 14 -5.57 4.28 0.11
CA VAL A 14 -4.89 3.00 -0.16
C VAL A 14 -3.53 3.22 -0.86
N PHE A 15 -3.46 4.14 -1.82
CA PHE A 15 -2.23 4.42 -2.57
C PHE A 15 -1.34 5.49 -1.91
N GLY A 16 -1.88 6.33 -1.02
CA GLY A 16 -1.11 7.38 -0.36
C GLY A 16 0.07 6.85 0.46
N VAL A 17 -0.09 5.72 1.15
CA VAL A 17 1.00 5.10 1.92
C VAL A 17 2.13 4.57 1.02
N PRO A 18 1.87 3.68 0.03
CA PRO A 18 2.94 3.19 -0.84
C PRO A 18 3.61 4.31 -1.65
N ASP A 19 2.86 5.33 -2.06
CA ASP A 19 3.43 6.49 -2.75
C ASP A 19 4.39 7.28 -1.85
N LEU A 20 3.98 7.56 -0.61
CA LEU A 20 4.82 8.26 0.36
C LEU A 20 6.08 7.46 0.72
N LEU A 21 5.95 6.14 0.89
CA LEU A 21 7.11 5.27 1.15
C LEU A 21 8.07 5.23 -0.05
N THR A 22 7.54 5.28 -1.28
CA THR A 22 8.36 5.37 -2.50
C THR A 22 9.17 6.67 -2.52
N ILE A 23 8.52 7.80 -2.20
CA ILE A 23 9.20 9.10 -2.08
C ILE A 23 10.24 9.05 -0.96
N ALA A 24 9.91 8.51 0.20
CA ALA A 24 10.82 8.38 1.32
C ALA A 24 12.06 7.56 0.96
N SER A 25 11.90 6.44 0.24
CA SER A 25 13.02 5.64 -0.28
C SER A 25 13.90 6.45 -1.24
N HIS A 26 13.30 7.23 -2.14
CA HIS A 26 14.06 8.11 -3.02
C HIS A 26 14.85 9.19 -2.27
N VAL A 27 14.25 9.82 -1.25
CA VAL A 27 14.91 10.82 -0.40
C VAL A 27 16.05 10.21 0.40
N ALA A 28 15.83 9.05 1.02
CA ALA A 28 16.85 8.33 1.79
C ALA A 28 18.06 7.99 0.92
N ARG A 29 17.82 7.47 -0.28
CA ARG A 29 18.87 7.15 -1.25
C ARG A 29 19.65 8.39 -1.69
N ALA A 30 18.96 9.51 -1.93
CA ALA A 30 19.60 10.77 -2.29
C ALA A 30 20.46 11.35 -1.15
N ALA A 31 20.07 11.12 0.10
CA ALA A 31 20.80 11.55 1.30
C ALA A 31 22.00 10.64 1.66
N GLY A 32 22.31 9.62 0.84
CA GLY A 32 23.36 8.65 1.13
C GLY A 32 23.00 7.64 2.23
N GLY A 33 21.72 7.57 2.60
CA GLY A 33 21.21 6.52 3.47
C GLY A 33 21.22 5.16 2.78
N VAL A 34 21.38 4.09 3.58
CA VAL A 34 21.14 2.73 3.10
C VAL A 34 19.65 2.60 2.77
N ASP A 35 19.31 1.94 1.65
CA ASP A 35 17.91 1.64 1.31
C ASP A 35 17.21 1.02 2.53
N ALA A 36 16.19 1.71 3.06
CA ALA A 36 15.25 1.10 3.99
C ALA A 36 14.23 0.36 3.13
N PRO A 37 14.24 -0.99 3.08
CA PRO A 37 13.39 -1.73 2.16
C PRO A 37 11.99 -1.83 2.77
N TYR A 38 11.23 -0.73 2.70
CA TYR A 38 9.81 -0.78 3.07
C TYR A 38 9.08 -1.63 2.04
N HIS A 39 8.82 -2.89 2.41
CA HIS A 39 7.97 -3.77 1.63
C HIS A 39 6.50 -3.51 1.98
N VAL A 40 5.82 -2.81 1.08
CA VAL A 40 4.39 -2.51 1.19
C VAL A 40 3.61 -3.31 0.15
N SER A 41 2.44 -3.80 0.53
CA SER A 41 1.50 -4.43 -0.39
C SER A 41 0.07 -4.08 -0.08
N ILE A 42 -0.70 -3.84 -1.13
CA ILE A 42 -2.15 -3.71 -1.03
C ILE A 42 -2.73 -5.12 -0.90
N VAL A 43 -3.42 -5.37 0.21
CA VAL A 43 -3.95 -6.69 0.57
C VAL A 43 -5.46 -6.66 0.72
N SER A 44 -6.11 -7.79 0.49
CA SER A 44 -7.53 -7.94 0.78
C SER A 44 -7.87 -9.41 1.06
N PRO A 45 -8.85 -9.70 1.94
CA PRO A 45 -9.46 -11.03 2.01
C PRO A 45 -10.32 -11.33 0.76
N ARG A 46 -10.67 -10.31 -0.04
CA ARG A 46 -11.44 -10.48 -1.28
C ARG A 46 -10.50 -10.63 -2.47
N ARG A 47 -10.93 -11.42 -3.46
CA ARG A 47 -10.19 -11.56 -4.74
C ARG A 47 -10.29 -10.32 -5.64
N ARG A 48 -11.29 -9.47 -5.45
CA ARG A 48 -11.54 -8.26 -6.22
C ARG A 48 -12.03 -7.16 -5.30
N VAL A 49 -11.52 -5.95 -5.49
CA VAL A 49 -11.93 -4.76 -4.74
C VAL A 49 -12.16 -3.63 -5.74
N ALA A 50 -13.26 -2.91 -5.54
CA ALA A 50 -13.52 -1.64 -6.20
C ALA A 50 -13.54 -0.54 -5.13
N ALA A 51 -12.76 0.50 -5.35
CA ALA A 51 -12.77 1.70 -4.53
C ALA A 51 -14.11 2.44 -4.63
N SER A 52 -14.30 3.44 -3.79
CA SER A 52 -15.32 4.47 -4.01
C SER A 52 -15.17 5.04 -5.43
N GLY A 53 -16.30 5.19 -6.14
CA GLY A 53 -16.30 5.54 -7.57
C GLY A 53 -16.10 4.37 -8.55
N GLY A 54 -15.96 3.14 -8.06
CA GLY A 54 -15.94 1.93 -8.88
C GLY A 54 -14.59 1.58 -9.50
N ALA A 55 -13.53 2.32 -9.17
CA ALA A 55 -12.18 2.05 -9.68
C ALA A 55 -11.65 0.71 -9.14
N PRO A 56 -11.23 -0.23 -10.01
CA PRO A 56 -10.69 -1.51 -9.56
C PRO A 56 -9.33 -1.33 -8.90
N ILE A 57 -9.10 -2.02 -7.79
CA ILE A 57 -7.81 -2.07 -7.10
C ILE A 57 -7.22 -3.48 -7.26
N ALA A 58 -5.98 -3.56 -7.74
CA ALA A 58 -5.20 -4.79 -7.72
C ALA A 58 -4.79 -5.11 -6.27
N VAL A 59 -5.13 -6.31 -5.80
CA VAL A 59 -4.88 -6.73 -4.42
C VAL A 59 -4.14 -8.05 -4.39
N THR A 60 -3.31 -8.22 -3.37
CA THR A 60 -2.74 -9.52 -3.01
C THR A 60 -3.56 -10.17 -1.89
N SER A 61 -3.51 -11.50 -1.79
CA SER A 61 -4.11 -12.21 -0.65
C SER A 61 -3.45 -11.77 0.65
N LEU A 62 -4.23 -11.81 1.75
CA LEU A 62 -3.68 -11.57 3.08
C LEU A 62 -2.48 -12.50 3.36
N ARG A 63 -1.46 -11.91 3.95
CA ARG A 63 -0.23 -12.56 4.41
C ARG A 63 0.21 -11.88 5.71
N GLU A 64 1.13 -12.51 6.42
CA GLU A 64 1.73 -11.93 7.61
C GLU A 64 2.43 -10.61 7.26
N VAL A 65 2.20 -9.57 8.07
CA VAL A 65 2.79 -8.25 7.91
C VAL A 65 3.12 -7.67 9.28
N ASP A 66 4.23 -6.94 9.38
CA ASP A 66 4.64 -6.28 10.64
C ASP A 66 3.70 -5.13 11.03
N THR A 67 2.99 -4.56 10.06
CA THR A 67 2.05 -3.44 10.26
C THR A 67 0.96 -3.51 9.20
N LEU A 68 -0.29 -3.39 9.63
CA LEU A 68 -1.47 -3.29 8.78
C LEU A 68 -2.08 -1.90 8.90
N ILE A 69 -2.31 -1.24 7.77
CA ILE A 69 -3.02 0.04 7.66
C ILE A 69 -4.42 -0.24 7.11
N VAL A 70 -5.43 0.42 7.67
CA VAL A 70 -6.87 0.21 7.39
C VAL A 70 -7.50 1.51 6.93
#